data_AF-A0A850QXJ7-F1
#
_entry.id   AF-A0A850QXJ7-F1
#
_cell.length_a   1.000
_cell.length_b   1.000
_cell.length_c   1.000
_cell.angle_alpha   90.00
_cell.angle_beta   90.00
_cell.angle_gamma   90.00
#
_symmetry.space_group_name_H-M   'P 1'
#
loop_
_entity.id
_entity.type
_entity.pdbx_description
1 polymer ?
#
loop_
_entity_poly.entity_id
_entity_poly.type
_entity_poly.pdbx_seq_one_letter_code
_entity_poly.pdbx_strand_id
1 'polypeptide(L)'
;NAGEATSYFSLTGVVWVTVLGVLPVILLLKTPIKPYSSALKFVLMKLVSILASLVIIGLVAFFYYKDYSSVGRNNHYLNRVINPAYVYALGKYVDKTYFTEPMKYQEIGTDAKQVVPKTNNGKPTLFVFVLGETARSMNYELNGYPRPTNQYTKKDGVISFKSVSSCGTATAVSVPCMFSAMNKSDYNRERAYSQDTFIDILHRAGISMLWKENDGGDKGAADRINKIVLDRSSDNPLCDGESCYDMALLNNFDKEVSDMKGNKFITLHIMGSHGPTYYKRYPKDHAFFKPDCQRADIENCTTQEIVNSYDNTILYTDYVIDQLIQKLKGYSKEYNTALFYISDHGESLGEDGLYLHGTPYALAPKYQTTVPMMVWMSKGFEQDRGINPSCLEKEAESGHFSQDNVFHSMLGVMDVQTKVYNPKLDIFKTCRSE
;
A
#
# COMPACT_ATOMS: atom_id res chain seq x y z
N ASN A 1 -9.01 47.06 -3.72
CA ASN A 1 -7.54 47.25 -3.80
C ASN A 1 -7.10 47.25 -5.26
N ALA A 2 -6.74 48.42 -5.81
CA ALA A 2 -6.24 48.52 -7.18
C ALA A 2 -4.85 47.86 -7.35
N GLY A 3 -4.03 47.82 -6.29
CA GLY A 3 -2.70 47.18 -6.30
C GLY A 3 -2.75 45.65 -6.47
N GLU A 4 -3.72 44.97 -5.85
CA GLU A 4 -3.95 43.52 -6.06
C GLU A 4 -4.45 43.21 -7.48
N ALA A 5 -5.29 44.08 -8.06
CA ALA A 5 -5.78 43.88 -9.42
C ALA A 5 -4.65 44.01 -10.46
N THR A 6 -3.70 44.94 -10.26
CA THR A 6 -2.55 45.10 -11.15
C THR A 6 -1.53 43.97 -11.06
N SER A 7 -1.42 43.27 -9.92
CA SER A 7 -0.53 42.10 -9.81
C SER A 7 -0.96 40.89 -10.65
N TYR A 8 -2.21 40.86 -11.14
CA TYR A 8 -2.69 39.83 -12.06
C TYR A 8 -2.42 40.16 -13.54
N PHE A 9 -2.08 41.41 -13.86
CA PHE A 9 -1.72 41.81 -15.23
C PHE A 9 -0.26 41.44 -15.53
N SER A 10 -0.04 40.18 -15.87
CA SER A 10 1.23 39.71 -16.46
C SER A 10 1.13 39.69 -17.98
N LEU A 11 2.26 39.86 -18.67
CA LEU A 11 2.35 39.68 -20.13
C LEU A 11 1.79 38.31 -20.54
N THR A 12 2.09 37.29 -19.75
CA THR A 12 1.56 35.93 -19.90
C THR A 12 0.04 35.94 -19.82
N GLY A 13 -0.54 36.55 -18.79
CA GLY A 13 -1.99 36.66 -18.62
C GLY A 13 -2.69 37.36 -19.79
N VAL A 14 -2.10 38.44 -20.32
CA VAL A 14 -2.63 39.13 -21.51
C VAL A 14 -2.61 38.23 -22.75
N VAL A 15 -1.54 37.47 -22.96
CA VAL A 15 -1.45 36.50 -24.06
C VAL A 15 -2.52 35.42 -23.89
N TRP A 16 -2.69 34.85 -22.69
CA TRP A 16 -3.72 33.84 -22.41
C TRP A 16 -5.13 34.37 -22.69
N VAL A 17 -5.47 35.56 -22.21
CA VAL A 17 -6.80 36.17 -22.43
C VAL A 17 -7.04 36.44 -23.91
N THR A 18 -6.02 36.90 -24.64
CA THR A 18 -6.16 37.22 -26.05
C THR A 18 -6.31 35.94 -26.90
N VAL A 19 -5.46 34.93 -26.65
CA VAL A 19 -5.42 33.69 -27.44
C VAL A 19 -6.57 32.75 -27.11
N LEU A 20 -6.95 32.61 -25.83
CA LEU A 20 -8.01 31.69 -25.41
C LEU A 20 -9.37 32.35 -25.16
N GLY A 21 -9.42 33.67 -24.98
CA GLY A 21 -10.67 34.41 -24.80
C GLY A 21 -11.08 35.13 -26.07
N VAL A 22 -10.32 36.16 -26.46
CA VAL A 22 -10.71 37.08 -27.54
C VAL A 22 -10.75 36.39 -28.90
N LEU A 23 -9.70 35.64 -29.25
CA LEU A 23 -9.62 34.99 -30.56
C LEU A 23 -10.76 33.97 -30.79
N PRO A 24 -11.08 33.04 -29.87
CA PRO A 24 -12.23 32.15 -30.00
C PRO A 24 -13.56 32.89 -30.10
N VAL A 25 -13.76 33.97 -29.35
CA VAL A 25 -14.96 34.80 -29.45
C VAL A 25 -15.09 35.43 -30.83
N ILE A 26 -14.02 35.99 -31.39
CA ILE A 26 -14.03 36.56 -32.74
C ILE A 26 -14.35 35.47 -33.78
N LEU A 27 -13.77 34.28 -33.64
CA LEU A 27 -14.06 33.15 -34.52
C LEU A 27 -15.53 32.73 -34.43
N LEU A 28 -16.09 32.65 -33.23
CA LEU A 28 -17.51 32.35 -33.00
C LEU A 28 -18.42 33.41 -33.63
N LEU A 29 -18.12 34.69 -33.44
CA LEU A 29 -18.88 35.81 -34.01
C LEU A 29 -18.85 35.83 -35.54
N LYS A 30 -17.73 35.40 -36.15
CA LYS A 30 -17.59 35.29 -37.62
C LYS A 30 -18.17 34.01 -38.20
N THR A 31 -18.57 33.03 -37.38
CA THR A 31 -19.07 31.75 -37.86
C THR A 31 -20.57 31.86 -38.21
N PRO A 32 -20.97 31.74 -39.48
CA PRO A 32 -22.36 31.87 -39.88
C PRO A 32 -23.19 30.69 -39.34
N ILE A 33 -24.29 31.01 -38.64
CA ILE A 33 -25.23 29.99 -38.15
C ILE A 33 -26.07 29.51 -39.33
N LYS A 34 -25.81 28.28 -39.79
CA LYS A 34 -26.60 27.64 -40.85
C LYS A 34 -27.54 26.60 -40.25
N PRO A 35 -28.85 26.60 -40.61
CA PRO A 35 -29.76 25.57 -40.15
C PRO A 35 -29.35 24.21 -40.74
N TYR A 36 -29.51 23.15 -39.95
CA TYR A 36 -29.25 21.80 -40.43
C TYR A 36 -30.39 21.35 -41.33
N SER A 37 -30.04 20.72 -42.46
CA SER A 37 -31.00 20.27 -43.47
C SER A 37 -31.87 19.08 -43.03
N SER A 38 -31.53 18.41 -41.91
CA SER A 38 -32.27 17.27 -41.35
C SER A 38 -31.94 17.08 -39.87
N ALA A 39 -32.92 16.64 -39.08
CA ALA A 39 -32.74 16.29 -37.67
C ALA A 39 -31.69 15.18 -37.46
N LEU A 40 -31.61 14.19 -38.37
CA LEU A 40 -30.62 13.12 -38.30
C LEU A 40 -29.20 13.66 -38.45
N LYS A 41 -28.98 14.57 -39.41
CA LYS A 41 -27.68 15.21 -39.64
C LYS A 41 -27.28 16.09 -38.46
N PHE A 42 -28.24 16.77 -37.83
CA PHE A 42 -28.00 17.54 -36.61
C PHE A 42 -27.50 16.64 -35.47
N VAL A 43 -28.22 15.55 -35.17
CA VAL A 43 -27.86 14.61 -34.10
C VAL A 43 -26.49 13.99 -34.37
N LEU A 44 -26.24 13.51 -35.60
CA LEU A 44 -24.95 12.90 -35.95
C LEU A 44 -23.79 13.88 -35.76
N MET A 45 -23.93 15.13 -36.22
CA MET A 45 -22.87 16.15 -36.06
C MET A 45 -22.64 16.52 -34.60
N LYS A 46 -23.67 16.54 -33.76
CA LYS A 46 -23.52 16.74 -32.32
C LYS A 46 -22.82 15.56 -31.65
N LEU A 47 -23.17 14.32 -32.00
CA LEU A 47 -22.48 13.13 -31.50
C LEU A 47 -21.00 13.12 -31.90
N VAL A 48 -20.68 13.45 -33.16
CA VAL A 48 -19.29 13.59 -33.62
C VAL A 48 -18.55 14.68 -32.84
N SER A 49 -19.20 15.83 -32.61
CA SER A 49 -18.59 16.92 -31.82
C SER A 49 -18.37 16.54 -30.36
N ILE A 50 -19.30 15.80 -29.74
CA ILE A 50 -19.15 15.28 -28.37
C ILE A 50 -18.00 14.27 -28.34
N LEU A 51 -17.97 13.32 -29.28
CA LEU A 51 -16.91 12.32 -29.37
C LEU A 51 -15.54 12.99 -29.57
N ALA A 52 -15.43 13.95 -30.49
CA ALA A 52 -14.20 14.71 -30.71
C ALA A 52 -13.77 15.46 -29.45
N SER A 53 -14.71 16.05 -28.71
CA SER A 53 -14.41 16.73 -27.44
C SER A 53 -13.91 15.74 -26.39
N LEU A 54 -14.53 14.57 -26.26
CA LEU A 54 -14.09 13.50 -25.36
C LEU A 54 -12.70 12.98 -25.73
N VAL A 55 -12.40 12.86 -27.02
CA VAL A 55 -11.05 12.48 -27.50
C VAL A 55 -10.03 13.55 -27.11
N ILE A 56 -10.32 14.83 -27.33
CA ILE A 56 -9.41 15.93 -26.93
C ILE A 56 -9.20 15.94 -25.41
N ILE A 57 -10.27 15.81 -24.62
CA ILE A 57 -10.19 15.72 -23.16
C ILE A 57 -9.32 14.53 -22.75
N GLY A 58 -9.53 13.37 -23.37
CA GLY A 58 -8.73 12.16 -23.12
C GLY A 58 -7.25 12.36 -23.45
N LEU A 59 -6.93 13.02 -24.56
CA LEU A 59 -5.54 13.34 -24.93
C LEU A 59 -4.90 14.29 -23.92
N VAL A 60 -5.60 15.34 -23.51
CA VAL A 60 -5.10 16.27 -22.46
C VAL A 60 -4.89 15.53 -21.15
N ALA A 61 -5.85 14.69 -20.73
CA ALA A 61 -5.74 13.89 -19.51
C ALA A 61 -4.55 12.93 -19.56
N PHE A 62 -4.29 12.31 -20.72
CA PHE A 62 -3.17 11.40 -20.93
C PHE A 62 -1.82 12.13 -20.82
N PHE A 63 -1.64 13.24 -21.54
CA PHE A 63 -0.36 13.97 -21.55
C PHE A 63 -0.04 14.68 -20.23
N TYR A 64 -1.06 15.07 -19.44
CA TYR A 64 -0.90 15.78 -18.16
C TYR A 64 -1.19 14.90 -16.94
N TYR A 65 -1.19 13.57 -17.09
CA TYR A 65 -1.51 12.66 -15.98
C TYR A 65 -0.55 12.83 -14.79
N LYS A 66 0.74 13.04 -15.05
CA LYS A 66 1.77 13.28 -14.01
C LYS A 66 1.39 14.49 -13.15
N ASP A 67 1.05 15.61 -13.78
CA ASP A 67 0.63 16.85 -13.10
C ASP A 67 -0.67 16.63 -12.32
N TYR A 68 -1.69 16.04 -12.94
CA TYR A 68 -2.98 15.81 -12.28
C TYR A 68 -2.88 14.86 -11.07
N SER A 69 -2.11 13.79 -11.20
CA SER A 69 -1.94 12.80 -10.14
C SER A 69 -1.15 13.38 -8.95
N SER A 70 -0.06 14.11 -9.22
CA SER A 70 0.73 14.81 -8.19
C SER A 70 -0.09 15.91 -7.48
N VAL A 71 -0.71 16.81 -8.24
CA VAL A 71 -1.52 17.91 -7.68
C VAL A 71 -2.72 17.36 -6.90
N GLY A 72 -3.41 16.34 -7.43
CA GLY A 72 -4.55 15.71 -6.78
C GLY A 72 -4.21 15.01 -5.46
N ARG A 73 -3.01 14.39 -5.36
CA ARG A 73 -2.48 13.82 -4.10
C ARG A 73 -2.07 14.89 -3.12
N ASN A 74 -1.30 15.88 -3.55
CA ASN A 74 -0.79 16.93 -2.67
C ASN A 74 -1.91 17.87 -2.17
N ASN A 75 -3.04 17.98 -2.91
CA ASN A 75 -4.12 18.92 -2.63
C ASN A 75 -5.49 18.23 -2.57
N HIS A 76 -5.67 17.29 -1.64
CA HIS A 76 -6.92 16.51 -1.50
C HIS A 76 -8.20 17.35 -1.34
N TYR A 77 -8.11 18.59 -0.87
CA TYR A 77 -9.26 19.49 -0.77
C TYR A 77 -9.84 19.87 -2.15
N LEU A 78 -9.05 19.78 -3.23
CA LEU A 78 -9.50 20.11 -4.59
C LEU A 78 -10.71 19.26 -5.01
N ASN A 79 -10.74 17.98 -4.60
CA ASN A 79 -11.84 17.07 -4.88
C ASN A 79 -13.19 17.54 -4.30
N ARG A 80 -13.17 18.45 -3.31
CA ARG A 80 -14.38 19.00 -2.68
C ARG A 80 -14.84 20.31 -3.30
N VAL A 81 -13.99 21.00 -4.08
CA VAL A 81 -14.29 22.32 -4.65
C VAL A 81 -14.55 22.27 -6.17
N ILE A 82 -14.26 21.15 -6.83
CA ILE A 82 -14.64 20.93 -8.24
C ILE A 82 -16.16 20.93 -8.33
N ASN A 83 -16.75 21.85 -9.09
CA ASN A 83 -18.19 21.85 -9.32
C ASN A 83 -18.57 20.78 -10.37
N PRO A 84 -19.65 20.00 -10.17
CA PRO A 84 -20.61 20.04 -9.06
C PRO A 84 -20.41 18.90 -8.03
N ALA A 85 -19.23 18.77 -7.40
CA ALA A 85 -18.92 17.69 -6.45
C ALA A 85 -19.93 17.57 -5.29
N TYR A 86 -20.57 18.68 -4.91
CA TYR A 86 -21.63 18.70 -3.90
C TYR A 86 -22.86 17.85 -4.28
N VAL A 87 -23.18 17.72 -5.58
CA VAL A 87 -24.30 16.87 -6.05
C VAL A 87 -23.98 15.40 -5.81
N TYR A 88 -22.75 14.99 -6.14
CA TYR A 88 -22.28 13.63 -5.87
C TYR A 88 -22.24 13.35 -4.37
N ALA A 89 -21.72 14.29 -3.57
CA ALA A 89 -21.67 14.15 -2.11
C ALA A 89 -23.06 14.03 -1.49
N LEU A 90 -24.03 14.83 -1.95
CA LEU A 90 -25.42 14.75 -1.52
C LEU A 90 -26.05 13.41 -1.87
N GLY A 91 -25.87 12.93 -3.12
CA GLY A 91 -26.36 11.62 -3.55
C GLY A 91 -25.80 10.49 -2.67
N LYS A 92 -24.49 10.49 -2.43
CA LYS A 92 -23.83 9.51 -1.56
C LYS A 92 -24.32 9.58 -0.11
N TYR A 93 -24.57 10.78 0.41
CA TYR A 93 -25.10 10.97 1.75
C TYR A 93 -26.52 10.41 1.88
N VAL A 94 -27.39 10.71 0.91
CA VAL A 94 -28.77 10.22 0.87
C VAL A 94 -28.79 8.69 0.79
N ASP A 95 -27.99 8.12 -0.12
CA ASP A 95 -27.84 6.68 -0.28
C ASP A 95 -27.39 6.00 1.01
N LYS A 96 -26.32 6.50 1.64
CA LYS A 96 -25.79 5.96 2.89
C LYS A 96 -26.75 6.11 4.07
N THR A 97 -27.52 7.19 4.14
CA THR A 97 -28.37 7.51 5.30
C THR A 97 -29.73 6.84 5.23
N TYR A 98 -30.32 6.73 4.03
CA TYR A 98 -31.71 6.30 3.88
C TYR A 98 -31.88 4.98 3.11
N PHE A 99 -30.91 4.57 2.30
CA PHE A 99 -31.05 3.42 1.40
C PHE A 99 -30.07 2.28 1.69
N THR A 100 -29.02 2.52 2.48
CA THR A 100 -28.02 1.50 2.83
C THR A 100 -28.21 1.04 4.27
N GLU A 101 -28.63 -0.22 4.47
CA GLU A 101 -28.59 -0.85 5.79
C GLU A 101 -27.14 -1.24 6.16
N PRO A 102 -26.62 -0.83 7.34
CA PRO A 102 -25.30 -1.23 7.78
C PRO A 102 -25.20 -2.76 7.91
N MET A 103 -24.18 -3.36 7.30
CA MET A 103 -23.95 -4.79 7.42
C MET A 103 -23.62 -5.13 8.88
N LYS A 104 -24.40 -6.05 9.48
CA LYS A 104 -24.14 -6.54 10.83
C LYS A 104 -22.77 -7.21 10.90
N TYR A 105 -22.05 -6.91 11.98
CA TYR A 105 -20.75 -7.51 12.25
C TYR A 105 -20.87 -9.05 12.38
N GLN A 106 -20.00 -9.78 11.71
CA GLN A 106 -19.95 -11.25 11.70
C GLN A 106 -18.67 -11.75 12.38
N GLU A 107 -18.83 -12.39 13.53
CA GLU A 107 -17.73 -13.11 14.16
C GLU A 107 -17.45 -14.41 13.38
N ILE A 108 -16.21 -14.61 12.96
CA ILE A 108 -15.75 -15.82 12.26
C ILE A 108 -14.54 -16.41 12.99
N GLY A 109 -14.34 -17.72 12.82
CA GLY A 109 -13.27 -18.42 13.55
C GLY A 109 -13.47 -18.39 15.07
N THR A 110 -14.71 -18.46 15.55
CA THR A 110 -15.04 -18.51 16.98
C THR A 110 -14.61 -19.82 17.65
N ASP A 111 -14.34 -20.84 16.84
CA ASP A 111 -13.78 -22.13 17.23
C ASP A 111 -12.24 -22.13 17.29
N ALA A 112 -11.61 -20.97 17.02
CA ALA A 112 -10.16 -20.87 16.94
C ALA A 112 -9.47 -21.24 18.25
N LYS A 113 -8.54 -22.19 18.15
CA LYS A 113 -7.69 -22.60 19.25
C LYS A 113 -6.27 -22.74 18.74
N GLN A 114 -5.33 -22.16 19.48
CA GLN A 114 -3.94 -22.47 19.25
C GLN A 114 -3.71 -23.90 19.72
N VAL A 115 -3.41 -24.79 18.78
CA VAL A 115 -2.88 -26.08 19.17
C VAL A 115 -1.48 -25.79 19.62
N VAL A 116 -1.23 -26.11 20.89
CA VAL A 116 0.12 -26.11 21.43
C VAL A 116 0.62 -27.53 21.18
N PRO A 117 1.19 -27.87 20.00
CA PRO A 117 2.20 -28.92 20.06
C PRO A 117 3.19 -28.39 21.09
N LYS A 118 3.57 -29.21 22.08
CA LYS A 118 4.74 -28.88 22.91
C LYS A 118 5.80 -28.48 21.89
N THR A 119 6.11 -27.18 21.81
CA THR A 119 7.11 -26.67 20.87
C THR A 119 8.28 -27.60 21.00
N ASN A 120 8.82 -28.13 19.90
CA ASN A 120 9.79 -29.24 19.98
C ASN A 120 10.97 -28.89 20.91
N ASN A 121 11.22 -27.59 21.08
CA ASN A 121 12.25 -27.00 21.93
C ASN A 121 11.77 -26.25 23.20
N GLY A 122 10.47 -26.22 23.50
CA GLY A 122 9.88 -25.57 24.68
C GLY A 122 9.77 -24.02 24.65
N LYS A 123 10.14 -23.35 23.55
CA LYS A 123 10.16 -21.89 23.46
C LYS A 123 8.87 -21.29 22.88
N PRO A 124 8.32 -20.21 23.43
CA PRO A 124 7.24 -19.48 22.78
C PRO A 124 7.68 -18.88 21.44
N THR A 125 6.71 -18.55 20.60
CA THR A 125 6.92 -17.90 19.30
C THR A 125 6.86 -16.38 19.42
N LEU A 126 7.78 -15.69 18.76
CA LEU A 126 7.72 -14.25 18.51
C LEU A 126 7.71 -14.03 17.00
N PHE A 127 6.53 -13.75 16.47
CA PHE A 127 6.30 -13.52 15.05
C PHE A 127 6.11 -12.03 14.80
N VAL A 128 6.83 -11.48 13.81
CA VAL A 128 6.66 -10.08 13.41
C VAL A 128 6.14 -10.01 11.98
N PHE A 129 4.98 -9.39 11.80
CA PHE A 129 4.38 -9.12 10.50
C PHE A 129 4.63 -7.67 10.12
N VAL A 130 5.40 -7.43 9.06
CA VAL A 130 5.68 -6.10 8.55
C VAL A 130 4.76 -5.84 7.36
N LEU A 131 3.76 -4.99 7.55
CA LEU A 131 2.87 -4.51 6.50
C LEU A 131 3.53 -3.34 5.81
N GLY A 132 4.05 -3.59 4.61
CA GLY A 132 4.67 -2.60 3.73
C GLY A 132 3.65 -1.74 3.00
N GLU A 133 4.11 -0.57 2.57
CA GLU A 133 3.32 0.41 1.83
C GLU A 133 3.99 0.74 0.49
N THR A 134 3.23 0.68 -0.61
CA THR A 134 3.60 1.18 -1.95
C THR A 134 4.82 0.50 -2.62
N ALA A 135 5.49 -0.46 -1.97
CA ALA A 135 6.65 -1.15 -2.52
C ALA A 135 6.27 -2.14 -3.64
N ARG A 136 6.96 -2.07 -4.78
CA ARG A 136 6.74 -2.95 -5.94
C ARG A 136 7.89 -3.95 -6.10
N SER A 137 7.56 -5.19 -6.46
CA SER A 137 8.57 -6.26 -6.55
C SER A 137 9.63 -6.00 -7.63
N MET A 138 9.33 -5.19 -8.64
CA MET A 138 10.25 -4.88 -9.75
C MET A 138 11.49 -4.10 -9.32
N ASN A 139 11.47 -3.48 -8.14
CA ASN A 139 12.59 -2.72 -7.60
C ASN A 139 13.30 -3.44 -6.44
N TYR A 140 13.05 -4.75 -6.25
CA TYR A 140 13.75 -5.58 -5.28
C TYR A 140 14.88 -6.37 -5.95
N GLU A 141 16.12 -6.18 -5.51
CA GLU A 141 17.29 -6.94 -5.97
C GLU A 141 17.05 -8.45 -5.83
N LEU A 142 16.47 -8.86 -4.70
CA LEU A 142 16.13 -10.25 -4.43
C LEU A 142 15.10 -10.81 -5.42
N ASN A 143 14.42 -9.98 -6.20
CA ASN A 143 13.47 -10.39 -7.25
C ASN A 143 14.00 -10.15 -8.67
N GLY A 144 15.28 -9.82 -8.83
CA GLY A 144 15.95 -9.67 -10.12
C GLY A 144 16.17 -8.22 -10.55
N TYR A 145 15.89 -7.24 -9.69
CA TYR A 145 16.25 -5.85 -9.95
C TYR A 145 17.78 -5.67 -9.97
N PRO A 146 18.36 -4.95 -10.95
CA PRO A 146 19.82 -4.85 -11.06
C PRO A 146 20.49 -3.93 -10.03
N ARG A 147 19.73 -3.06 -9.33
CA ARG A 147 20.31 -2.18 -8.30
C ARG A 147 20.27 -2.86 -6.94
N PRO A 148 21.24 -2.58 -6.04
CA PRO A 148 21.41 -3.29 -4.77
C PRO A 148 20.42 -2.80 -3.70
N THR A 149 19.12 -2.87 -3.98
CA THR A 149 18.05 -2.41 -3.08
C THR A 149 17.77 -3.37 -1.92
N ASN A 150 18.38 -4.57 -1.92
CA ASN A 150 18.34 -5.51 -0.80
C ASN A 150 19.72 -5.81 -0.19
N GLN A 151 20.66 -4.85 -0.26
CA GLN A 151 22.03 -5.10 0.19
C GLN A 151 22.16 -5.44 1.68
N TYR A 152 21.21 -5.04 2.54
CA TYR A 152 21.26 -5.31 3.97
C TYR A 152 20.69 -6.71 4.27
N THR A 153 19.50 -7.04 3.80
CA THR A 153 18.83 -8.31 4.16
C THR A 153 19.33 -9.53 3.39
N LYS A 154 19.94 -9.35 2.22
CA LYS A 154 20.46 -10.47 1.39
C LYS A 154 21.42 -11.39 2.15
N LYS A 155 22.17 -10.87 3.12
CA LYS A 155 23.11 -11.64 3.96
C LYS A 155 22.41 -12.48 5.04
N ASP A 156 21.14 -12.21 5.34
CA ASP A 156 20.42 -12.81 6.47
C ASP A 156 19.64 -14.08 6.11
N GLY A 157 19.72 -14.55 4.86
CA GLY A 157 19.01 -15.74 4.39
C GLY A 157 17.50 -15.53 4.28
N VAL A 158 17.08 -14.31 3.91
CA VAL A 158 15.68 -13.99 3.66
C VAL A 158 15.21 -14.70 2.38
N ILE A 159 14.06 -15.36 2.47
CA ILE A 159 13.40 -16.01 1.32
C ILE A 159 12.47 -14.98 0.69
N SER A 160 12.77 -14.58 -0.56
CA SER A 160 11.95 -13.63 -1.33
C SER A 160 11.11 -14.35 -2.37
N PHE A 161 9.80 -14.07 -2.36
CA PHE A 161 8.84 -14.66 -3.30
C PHE A 161 8.80 -13.84 -4.57
N LYS A 162 9.10 -14.48 -5.71
CA LYS A 162 9.31 -13.79 -7.00
C LYS A 162 8.02 -13.28 -7.62
N SER A 163 6.90 -13.96 -7.38
CA SER A 163 5.60 -13.69 -8.01
C SER A 163 4.48 -13.60 -6.97
N VAL A 164 4.16 -12.37 -6.54
CA VAL A 164 3.08 -12.10 -5.58
C VAL A 164 2.19 -10.98 -6.07
N SER A 165 0.88 -11.25 -6.16
CA SER A 165 -0.12 -10.26 -6.56
C SER A 165 -0.84 -9.65 -5.36
N SER A 166 -1.07 -8.33 -5.36
CA SER A 166 -1.90 -7.66 -4.36
C SER A 166 -3.40 -7.87 -4.64
N CYS A 167 -4.24 -7.66 -3.63
CA CYS A 167 -5.69 -7.68 -3.78
C CYS A 167 -6.20 -6.37 -4.42
N GLY A 168 -5.57 -5.25 -4.09
CA GLY A 168 -5.89 -3.92 -4.59
C GLY A 168 -4.67 -3.14 -5.05
N THR A 169 -4.91 -1.91 -5.51
CA THR A 169 -3.88 -0.93 -5.89
C THR A 169 -3.87 0.28 -4.95
N ALA A 170 -4.47 0.12 -3.76
CA ALA A 170 -4.57 1.14 -2.73
C ALA A 170 -4.73 0.48 -1.35
N THR A 171 -4.09 1.03 -0.32
CA THR A 171 -4.14 0.55 1.07
C THR A 171 -5.57 0.29 1.57
N ALA A 172 -6.50 1.18 1.22
CA ALA A 172 -7.92 1.10 1.62
C ALA A 172 -8.67 -0.13 1.05
N VAL A 173 -8.10 -0.82 0.07
CA VAL A 173 -8.60 -2.06 -0.52
C VAL A 173 -7.73 -3.24 -0.10
N SER A 174 -6.41 -3.13 -0.28
CA SER A 174 -5.48 -4.24 -0.06
C SER A 174 -5.43 -4.68 1.39
N VAL A 175 -5.36 -3.75 2.35
CA VAL A 175 -5.25 -4.09 3.78
C VAL A 175 -6.51 -4.81 4.28
N PRO A 176 -7.74 -4.26 4.15
CA PRO A 176 -8.92 -5.01 4.58
C PRO A 176 -9.08 -6.36 3.84
N CYS A 177 -8.67 -6.44 2.58
CA CYS A 177 -8.75 -7.68 1.81
C CYS A 177 -7.80 -8.76 2.35
N MET A 178 -6.50 -8.49 2.45
CA MET A 178 -5.50 -9.49 2.87
C MET A 178 -5.68 -9.95 4.33
N PHE A 179 -6.29 -9.09 5.17
CA PHE A 179 -6.59 -9.40 6.56
C PHE A 179 -7.92 -10.14 6.73
N SER A 180 -8.75 -10.20 5.69
CA SER A 180 -10.05 -10.89 5.69
C SER A 180 -9.95 -12.34 5.19
N ALA A 181 -10.96 -13.15 5.49
CA ALA A 181 -11.07 -14.52 4.96
C ALA A 181 -11.53 -14.59 3.48
N MET A 182 -11.64 -13.45 2.80
CA MET A 182 -12.07 -13.39 1.40
C MET A 182 -10.87 -13.43 0.47
N ASN A 183 -11.07 -13.96 -0.73
CA ASN A 183 -10.09 -13.79 -1.79
C ASN A 183 -10.37 -12.49 -2.54
N LYS A 184 -9.41 -12.02 -3.31
CA LYS A 184 -9.57 -10.89 -4.21
C LYS A 184 -10.76 -11.05 -5.15
N SER A 185 -11.03 -12.26 -5.64
CA SER A 185 -12.11 -12.52 -6.61
C SER A 185 -13.51 -12.28 -6.06
N ASP A 186 -13.71 -12.44 -4.76
CA ASP A 186 -14.99 -12.31 -4.06
C ASP A 186 -14.96 -11.23 -2.95
N TYR A 187 -13.93 -10.39 -2.96
CA TYR A 187 -13.76 -9.30 -1.99
C TYR A 187 -14.96 -8.34 -2.02
N ASN A 188 -15.57 -8.17 -0.85
CA ASN A 188 -16.58 -7.17 -0.61
C ASN A 188 -16.12 -6.25 0.51
N ARG A 189 -16.01 -4.96 0.22
CA ARG A 189 -15.51 -3.95 1.18
C ARG A 189 -16.34 -3.95 2.46
N GLU A 190 -17.65 -3.78 2.38
CA GLU A 190 -18.49 -3.67 3.58
C GLU A 190 -18.42 -4.95 4.44
N ARG A 191 -18.38 -6.13 3.82
CA ARG A 191 -18.16 -7.38 4.52
C ARG A 191 -16.80 -7.45 5.22
N ALA A 192 -15.73 -6.96 4.58
CA ALA A 192 -14.39 -6.96 5.16
C ALA A 192 -14.34 -6.15 6.46
N TYR A 193 -15.02 -4.99 6.50
CA TYR A 193 -15.09 -4.13 7.69
C TYR A 193 -16.10 -4.65 8.73
N SER A 194 -17.08 -5.46 8.33
CA SER A 194 -18.09 -6.06 9.19
C SER A 194 -17.82 -7.53 9.52
N GLN A 195 -16.56 -7.96 9.59
CA GLN A 195 -16.22 -9.32 10.04
C GLN A 195 -14.86 -9.38 10.74
N ASP A 196 -14.60 -10.48 11.45
CA ASP A 196 -13.29 -10.75 12.05
C ASP A 196 -12.19 -10.91 10.99
N THR A 197 -11.02 -10.38 11.29
CA THR A 197 -9.76 -10.56 10.55
C THR A 197 -8.94 -11.74 11.10
N PHE A 198 -7.85 -12.12 10.44
CA PHE A 198 -6.93 -13.11 11.05
C PHE A 198 -6.34 -12.59 12.37
N ILE A 199 -6.17 -11.28 12.56
CA ILE A 199 -5.68 -10.68 13.81
C ILE A 199 -6.66 -10.95 14.95
N ASP A 200 -7.95 -10.78 14.71
CA ASP A 200 -9.01 -11.07 15.69
C ASP A 200 -9.03 -12.56 16.06
N ILE A 201 -8.85 -13.43 15.07
CA ILE A 201 -8.83 -14.89 15.26
C ILE A 201 -7.57 -15.33 16.03
N LEU A 202 -6.39 -14.79 15.71
CA LEU A 202 -5.15 -15.06 16.45
C LEU A 202 -5.27 -14.58 17.91
N HIS A 203 -5.83 -13.38 18.12
CA HIS A 203 -6.09 -12.85 19.45
C HIS A 203 -7.02 -13.77 20.26
N ARG A 204 -8.13 -14.20 19.66
CA ARG A 204 -9.09 -15.13 20.26
C ARG A 204 -8.47 -16.48 20.60
N ALA A 205 -7.52 -16.94 19.79
CA ALA A 205 -6.76 -18.17 20.04
C ALA A 205 -5.78 -18.06 21.22
N GLY A 206 -5.65 -16.89 21.87
CA GLY A 206 -4.83 -16.66 23.06
C GLY A 206 -3.42 -16.13 22.76
N ILE A 207 -3.15 -15.68 21.53
CA ILE A 207 -1.86 -15.10 21.15
C ILE A 207 -1.84 -13.64 21.60
N SER A 208 -0.72 -13.22 22.22
CA SER A 208 -0.53 -11.80 22.56
C SER A 208 -0.33 -11.00 21.28
N MET A 209 -1.18 -10.00 21.06
CA MET A 209 -1.17 -9.17 19.85
C MET A 209 -0.72 -7.74 20.15
N LEU A 210 0.06 -7.17 19.23
CA LEU A 210 0.42 -5.75 19.24
C LEU A 210 0.44 -5.22 17.80
N TRP A 211 -0.18 -4.07 17.57
CA TRP A 211 -0.04 -3.31 16.32
C TRP A 211 0.73 -2.01 16.57
N LYS A 212 1.76 -1.74 15.78
CA LYS A 212 2.46 -0.45 15.76
C LYS A 212 2.26 0.22 14.40
N GLU A 213 1.78 1.45 14.41
CA GLU A 213 1.27 2.17 13.25
C GLU A 213 2.12 3.39 12.90
N ASN A 214 2.59 3.50 11.66
CA ASN A 214 3.24 4.70 11.11
C ASN A 214 2.57 5.24 9.83
N ASP A 215 1.92 4.41 9.02
CA ASP A 215 1.37 4.76 7.69
C ASP A 215 0.15 5.71 7.72
N GLY A 216 -0.56 5.78 8.85
CA GLY A 216 -1.72 6.67 9.00
C GLY A 216 -3.06 5.94 9.11
N GLY A 217 -3.04 4.63 9.34
CA GLY A 217 -4.18 3.87 9.85
C GLY A 217 -4.22 2.43 9.38
N ASP A 218 -4.70 1.56 10.26
CA ASP A 218 -4.84 0.11 10.11
C ASP A 218 -6.05 -0.34 9.27
N LYS A 219 -6.85 0.61 8.78
CA LYS A 219 -8.04 0.35 7.93
C LYS A 219 -9.01 -0.67 8.56
N GLY A 220 -9.15 -0.65 9.88
CA GLY A 220 -10.02 -1.55 10.65
C GLY A 220 -9.42 -2.92 11.00
N ALA A 221 -8.19 -3.21 10.55
CA ALA A 221 -7.56 -4.52 10.76
C ALA A 221 -7.15 -4.78 12.22
N ALA A 222 -6.93 -3.74 13.04
CA ALA A 222 -6.49 -3.85 14.42
C ALA A 222 -7.44 -3.15 15.42
N ASP A 223 -8.73 -3.02 15.10
CA ASP A 223 -9.73 -2.34 15.93
C ASP A 223 -9.94 -2.99 17.32
N ARG A 224 -9.61 -4.27 17.48
CA ARG A 224 -9.92 -5.08 18.67
C ARG A 224 -8.68 -5.62 19.40
N ILE A 225 -7.49 -5.08 19.10
CA ILE A 225 -6.24 -5.43 19.77
C ILE A 225 -5.51 -4.19 20.29
N ASN A 226 -4.43 -4.38 21.05
CA ASN A 226 -3.59 -3.26 21.48
C ASN A 226 -2.90 -2.62 20.28
N LYS A 227 -3.05 -1.30 20.14
CA LYS A 227 -2.51 -0.50 19.03
C LYS A 227 -1.74 0.70 19.57
N ILE A 228 -0.50 0.85 19.12
CA ILE A 228 0.37 1.99 19.40
C ILE A 228 0.55 2.76 18.09
N VAL A 229 0.08 3.99 18.05
CA VAL A 229 0.34 4.91 16.94
C VAL A 229 1.58 5.71 17.27
N LEU A 230 2.55 5.77 16.36
CA LEU A 230 3.74 6.57 16.58
C LEU A 230 3.36 8.04 16.77
N ASP A 231 3.90 8.63 17.84
CA ASP A 231 3.86 10.06 18.02
C ASP A 231 4.79 10.70 16.99
N ARG A 232 4.21 11.59 16.17
CA ARG A 232 4.92 12.32 15.12
C ARG A 232 5.55 13.62 15.62
N SER A 233 5.46 13.89 16.92
CA SER A 233 6.09 15.06 17.54
C SER A 233 7.57 15.17 17.18
N SER A 234 8.04 16.42 17.08
CA SER A 234 9.44 16.74 16.77
C SER A 234 10.43 16.38 17.89
N ASP A 235 9.94 15.89 19.03
CA ASP A 235 10.76 15.46 20.15
C ASP A 235 11.46 14.12 19.86
N ASN A 236 10.93 13.35 18.89
CA ASN A 236 11.59 12.15 18.38
C ASN A 236 12.53 12.52 17.22
N PRO A 237 13.85 12.23 17.30
CA PRO A 237 14.81 12.58 16.25
C PRO A 237 14.55 11.88 14.90
N LEU A 238 13.67 10.87 14.88
CA LEU A 238 13.25 10.16 13.68
C LEU A 238 11.97 10.74 13.05
N CYS A 239 11.43 11.83 13.59
CA CYS A 239 10.19 12.47 13.14
C CYS A 239 10.40 13.96 12.87
N ASP A 240 9.62 14.52 11.92
CA ASP A 240 9.71 15.94 11.51
C ASP A 240 8.47 16.76 11.87
N GLY A 241 7.55 16.23 12.68
CA GLY A 241 6.25 16.83 12.98
C GLY A 241 5.12 16.40 12.02
N GLU A 242 5.46 15.93 10.82
CA GLU A 242 4.49 15.50 9.80
C GLU A 242 4.58 13.99 9.52
N SER A 243 5.79 13.45 9.52
CA SER A 243 6.14 12.07 9.19
C SER A 243 7.25 11.57 10.11
N CYS A 244 7.34 10.25 10.26
CA CYS A 244 8.43 9.58 10.94
C CYS A 244 9.08 8.55 10.01
N TYR A 245 10.40 8.39 10.13
CA TYR A 245 11.08 7.24 9.56
C TYR A 245 10.62 5.94 10.23
N ASP A 246 10.49 4.87 9.45
CA ASP A 246 9.98 3.59 9.94
C ASP A 246 10.86 2.95 11.03
N MET A 247 12.12 3.36 11.13
CA MET A 247 13.01 2.98 12.24
C MET A 247 12.40 3.33 13.62
N ALA A 248 11.57 4.37 13.70
CA ALA A 248 10.88 4.76 14.93
C ALA A 248 9.95 3.67 15.47
N LEU A 249 9.45 2.75 14.63
CA LEU A 249 8.64 1.61 15.06
C LEU A 249 9.45 0.61 15.91
N LEU A 250 10.78 0.66 15.87
CA LEU A 250 11.63 -0.20 16.70
C LEU A 250 11.90 0.39 18.10
N ASN A 251 11.53 1.66 18.33
CA ASN A 251 11.62 2.27 19.66
C ASN A 251 10.76 1.50 20.67
N ASN A 252 11.29 1.26 21.87
CA ASN A 252 10.65 0.51 22.96
C ASN A 252 10.31 -0.95 22.66
N PHE A 253 10.75 -1.52 21.52
CA PHE A 253 10.39 -2.89 21.14
C PHE A 253 10.81 -3.92 22.20
N ASP A 254 11.94 -3.75 22.90
CA ASP A 254 12.34 -4.66 23.99
C ASP A 254 11.33 -4.71 25.13
N LYS A 255 10.90 -3.52 25.56
CA LYS A 255 9.93 -3.38 26.63
C LYS A 255 8.59 -3.98 26.22
N GLU A 256 8.11 -3.64 25.03
CA GLU A 256 6.83 -4.14 24.49
C GLU A 256 6.84 -5.68 24.38
N VAL A 257 7.92 -6.27 23.87
CA VAL A 257 8.07 -7.73 23.86
C VAL A 257 8.05 -8.27 25.29
N SER A 258 8.78 -7.67 26.23
CA SER A 258 8.84 -8.17 27.63
C SER A 258 7.49 -8.12 28.37
N ASP A 259 6.65 -7.13 28.06
CA ASP A 259 5.34 -6.94 28.68
C ASP A 259 4.29 -7.95 28.15
N MET A 260 4.53 -8.55 26.97
CA MET A 260 3.68 -9.58 26.37
C MET A 260 3.98 -10.99 26.93
N LYS A 261 2.99 -11.88 26.93
CA LYS A 261 3.11 -13.26 27.45
C LYS A 261 2.90 -14.31 26.36
N GLY A 262 3.48 -15.50 26.55
CA GLY A 262 3.27 -16.65 25.67
C GLY A 262 3.72 -16.39 24.22
N ASN A 263 2.97 -16.94 23.26
CA ASN A 263 3.16 -16.68 21.85
C ASN A 263 2.76 -15.24 21.51
N LYS A 264 3.56 -14.58 20.67
CA LYS A 264 3.47 -13.14 20.37
C LYS A 264 3.38 -12.95 18.86
N PHE A 265 2.48 -12.06 18.46
CA PHE A 265 2.36 -11.60 17.08
C PHE A 265 2.35 -10.06 17.09
N ILE A 266 3.37 -9.46 16.49
CA ILE A 266 3.53 -8.01 16.43
C ILE A 266 3.40 -7.58 14.98
N THR A 267 2.45 -6.71 14.68
CA THR A 267 2.33 -6.06 13.37
C THR A 267 3.02 -4.71 13.39
N LEU A 268 3.91 -4.46 12.44
CA LEU A 268 4.51 -3.16 12.16
C LEU A 268 3.97 -2.66 10.82
N HIS A 269 3.15 -1.60 10.84
CA HIS A 269 2.63 -0.98 9.64
C HIS A 269 3.49 0.23 9.27
N ILE A 270 4.31 0.05 8.24
CA ILE A 270 5.36 0.99 7.84
C ILE A 270 4.85 1.96 6.77
N MET A 271 5.37 3.19 6.76
CA MET A 271 5.12 4.18 5.71
C MET A 271 5.80 3.79 4.38
N GLY A 272 6.88 2.99 4.47
CA GLY A 272 7.50 2.32 3.34
C GLY A 272 7.85 3.27 2.20
N SER A 273 7.25 3.05 1.03
CA SER A 273 7.55 3.79 -0.20
C SER A 273 6.46 4.79 -0.57
N HIS A 274 5.62 5.21 0.38
CA HIS A 274 4.48 6.09 0.11
C HIS A 274 4.92 7.42 -0.55
N GLY A 275 4.40 7.67 -1.75
CA GLY A 275 4.60 8.88 -2.55
C GLY A 275 3.56 9.98 -2.30
N PRO A 276 3.66 11.14 -2.97
CA PRO A 276 4.73 11.55 -3.87
C PRO A 276 6.00 12.02 -3.13
N THR A 277 5.97 12.13 -1.79
CA THR A 277 7.11 12.60 -0.98
C THR A 277 8.14 11.51 -0.68
N TYR A 278 8.55 10.71 -1.67
CA TYR A 278 9.49 9.59 -1.49
C TYR A 278 10.76 9.99 -0.72
N TYR A 279 11.27 11.21 -0.95
CA TYR A 279 12.43 11.76 -0.27
C TYR A 279 12.31 11.91 1.25
N LYS A 280 11.09 11.91 1.79
CA LYS A 280 10.83 11.91 3.24
C LYS A 280 10.82 10.50 3.86
N ARG A 281 10.97 9.44 3.06
CA ARG A 281 10.93 8.04 3.56
C ARG A 281 12.29 7.54 4.03
N TYR A 282 13.36 8.26 3.75
CA TYR A 282 14.72 7.92 4.18
C TYR A 282 15.44 9.18 4.69
N PRO A 283 16.34 9.05 5.67
CA PRO A 283 17.18 10.14 6.12
C PRO A 283 18.26 10.49 5.10
N LYS A 284 18.78 11.71 5.17
CA LYS A 284 19.73 12.26 4.18
C LYS A 284 21.01 11.43 4.05
N ASP A 285 21.46 10.81 5.15
CA ASP A 285 22.63 9.95 5.22
C ASP A 285 22.39 8.53 4.66
N HIS A 286 21.14 8.16 4.40
CA HIS A 286 20.75 6.91 3.74
C HIS A 286 20.30 7.12 2.28
N ALA A 287 20.57 8.30 1.72
CA ALA A 287 20.29 8.59 0.32
C ALA A 287 21.43 8.10 -0.59
N PHE A 288 21.34 6.83 -1.01
CA PHE A 288 22.39 6.14 -1.77
C PHE A 288 22.36 6.44 -3.27
N PHE A 289 21.19 6.34 -3.90
CA PHE A 289 21.00 6.62 -5.33
C PHE A 289 20.81 8.13 -5.55
N LYS A 290 21.64 8.73 -6.41
CA LYS A 290 21.70 10.17 -6.66
C LYS A 290 21.80 10.49 -8.16
N PRO A 291 21.36 11.69 -8.61
CA PRO A 291 20.54 12.65 -7.87
C PRO A 291 19.13 12.09 -7.60
N ASP A 292 18.52 12.48 -6.49
CA ASP A 292 17.18 12.07 -6.07
C ASP A 292 16.21 13.27 -6.07
N CYS A 293 14.92 13.01 -6.28
CA CYS A 293 13.84 14.00 -6.31
C CYS A 293 13.47 14.47 -4.88
N GLN A 294 14.13 15.51 -4.38
CA GLN A 294 13.94 16.09 -3.05
C GLN A 294 12.75 17.07 -2.96
N ARG A 295 11.59 16.70 -3.51
CA ARG A 295 10.38 17.53 -3.54
C ARG A 295 9.09 16.71 -3.66
N ALA A 296 7.96 17.32 -3.30
CA ALA A 296 6.65 16.66 -3.34
C ALA A 296 5.96 16.75 -4.72
N ASP A 297 6.25 17.79 -5.47
CA ASP A 297 5.79 18.07 -6.82
C ASP A 297 6.71 17.37 -7.84
N ILE A 298 6.60 16.04 -7.85
CA ILE A 298 7.41 15.11 -8.65
C ILE A 298 7.28 15.37 -10.17
N GLU A 299 6.27 16.11 -10.62
CA GLU A 299 6.15 16.62 -11.99
C GLU A 299 7.39 17.41 -12.43
N ASN A 300 8.03 18.10 -11.49
CA ASN A 300 9.22 18.92 -11.70
C ASN A 300 10.56 18.16 -11.54
N CYS A 301 10.51 16.84 -11.39
CA CYS A 301 11.68 15.95 -11.40
C CYS A 301 11.73 15.12 -12.68
N THR A 302 12.94 14.73 -13.09
CA THR A 302 13.13 13.70 -14.11
C THR A 302 12.66 12.33 -13.58
N THR A 303 12.23 11.44 -14.49
CA THR A 303 11.88 10.07 -14.12
C THR A 303 13.01 9.36 -13.38
N GLN A 304 14.28 9.61 -13.77
CA GLN A 304 15.42 8.98 -13.12
C GLN A 304 15.61 9.45 -11.67
N GLU A 305 15.39 10.73 -11.36
CA GLU A 305 15.43 11.25 -9.99
C GLU A 305 14.31 10.69 -9.11
N ILE A 306 13.12 10.48 -9.69
CA ILE A 306 11.98 9.81 -9.02
C ILE A 306 12.35 8.36 -8.71
N VAL A 307 12.86 7.61 -9.71
CA VAL A 307 13.31 6.23 -9.52
C VAL A 307 14.42 6.15 -8.48
N ASN A 308 15.38 7.07 -8.48
CA ASN A 308 16.43 7.10 -7.46
C ASN A 308 15.87 7.36 -6.06
N SER A 309 14.88 8.26 -5.92
CA SER A 309 14.20 8.47 -4.64
C SER A 309 13.45 7.24 -4.18
N TYR A 310 12.72 6.60 -5.09
CA TYR A 310 11.98 5.37 -4.82
C TYR A 310 12.93 4.23 -4.41
N ASP A 311 14.04 4.02 -5.12
CA ASP A 311 15.00 2.98 -4.75
C ASP A 311 15.64 3.24 -3.38
N ASN A 312 15.84 4.50 -3.00
CA ASN A 312 16.28 4.86 -1.65
C ASN A 312 15.21 4.50 -0.58
N THR A 313 13.91 4.58 -0.88
CA THR A 313 12.85 4.14 0.05
C THR A 313 12.86 2.61 0.23
N ILE A 314 13.06 1.86 -0.86
CA ILE A 314 13.20 0.39 -0.80
C ILE A 314 14.44 0.01 0.00
N LEU A 315 15.58 0.65 -0.29
CA LEU A 315 16.83 0.39 0.40
C LEU A 315 16.76 0.74 1.90
N TYR A 316 16.05 1.80 2.26
CA TYR A 316 15.85 2.15 3.66
C TYR A 316 14.89 1.18 4.36
N THR A 317 13.84 0.72 3.67
CA THR A 317 12.97 -0.35 4.17
C THR A 317 13.77 -1.64 4.41
N ASP A 318 14.66 -2.01 3.48
CA ASP A 318 15.58 -3.13 3.61
C ASP A 318 16.48 -2.99 4.85
N TYR A 319 17.04 -1.80 5.08
CA TYR A 319 17.82 -1.50 6.28
C TYR A 319 16.99 -1.67 7.57
N VAL A 320 15.77 -1.14 7.63
CA VAL A 320 14.88 -1.29 8.80
C VAL A 320 14.55 -2.76 9.06
N ILE A 321 14.29 -3.54 8.01
CA ILE A 321 14.04 -4.99 8.12
C ILE A 321 15.30 -5.72 8.63
N ASP A 322 16.51 -5.39 8.15
CA ASP A 322 17.76 -5.96 8.68
C ASP A 322 17.91 -5.66 10.17
N GLN A 323 17.70 -4.42 10.61
CA GLN A 323 17.77 -4.06 12.04
C GLN A 323 16.77 -4.87 12.89
N LEU A 324 15.56 -5.07 12.39
CA LEU A 324 14.56 -5.90 13.04
C LEU A 324 14.97 -7.38 13.07
N ILE A 325 15.53 -7.93 11.99
CA ILE A 325 16.07 -9.29 11.96
C ILE A 325 17.21 -9.46 12.98
N GLN A 326 18.15 -8.51 13.07
CA GLN A 326 19.21 -8.57 14.08
C GLN A 326 18.64 -8.57 15.50
N LYS A 327 17.58 -7.79 15.74
CA LYS A 327 16.86 -7.79 17.02
C LYS A 327 16.21 -9.14 17.33
N LEU A 328 15.52 -9.74 16.35
CA LEU A 328 14.91 -11.06 16.46
C LEU A 328 15.94 -12.18 16.68
N LYS A 329 17.11 -12.10 16.04
CA LYS A 329 18.24 -12.99 16.32
C LYS A 329 18.66 -12.92 17.79
N GLY A 330 18.66 -11.72 18.39
CA GLY A 330 18.89 -11.51 19.83
C GLY A 330 17.92 -12.29 20.73
N TYR A 331 16.67 -12.46 20.30
CA TYR A 331 15.64 -13.21 21.04
C TYR A 331 15.65 -14.72 20.82
N SER A 332 16.45 -15.25 19.90
CA SER A 332 16.40 -16.67 19.50
C SER A 332 16.74 -17.66 20.63
N LYS A 333 17.32 -17.18 21.74
CA LYS A 333 17.52 -18.00 22.96
C LYS A 333 16.20 -18.27 23.70
N GLU A 334 15.30 -17.29 23.75
CA GLU A 334 14.04 -17.34 24.50
C GLU A 334 12.83 -17.65 23.62
N TYR A 335 12.90 -17.30 22.33
CA TYR A 335 11.77 -17.39 21.40
C TYR A 335 12.16 -18.13 20.12
N ASN A 336 11.15 -18.78 19.51
CA ASN A 336 11.15 -19.13 18.10
C ASN A 336 10.73 -17.89 17.31
N THR A 337 11.67 -17.29 16.58
CA THR A 337 11.46 -15.98 15.96
C THR A 337 11.31 -16.07 14.45
N ALA A 338 10.36 -15.32 13.90
CA ALA A 338 10.20 -15.18 12.46
C ALA A 338 9.71 -13.78 12.10
N LEU A 339 9.97 -13.39 10.86
CA LEU A 339 9.51 -12.16 10.24
C LEU A 339 8.85 -12.49 8.91
N PHE A 340 7.69 -11.88 8.67
CA PHE A 340 7.00 -11.89 7.39
C PHE A 340 6.81 -10.46 6.93
N TYR A 341 7.24 -10.14 5.71
CA TYR A 341 7.04 -8.83 5.08
C TYR A 341 6.21 -8.97 3.81
N ILE A 342 5.24 -8.08 3.61
CA ILE A 342 4.51 -7.95 2.35
C ILE A 342 4.10 -6.51 2.13
N SER A 343 4.21 -6.00 0.89
CA SER A 343 3.63 -4.70 0.54
C SER A 343 2.14 -4.81 0.25
N ASP A 344 1.39 -3.76 0.56
CA ASP A 344 -0.04 -3.66 0.32
C ASP A 344 -0.39 -3.51 -1.17
N HIS A 345 0.39 -2.74 -1.92
CA HIS A 345 0.39 -2.65 -3.38
C HIS A 345 1.75 -2.12 -3.87
N GLY A 346 1.91 -2.04 -5.18
CA GLY A 346 3.07 -1.42 -5.82
C GLY A 346 2.82 0.02 -6.28
N GLU A 347 3.67 0.53 -7.17
CA GLU A 347 3.70 1.95 -7.57
C GLU A 347 4.10 2.10 -9.05
N SER A 348 3.44 3.01 -9.76
CA SER A 348 3.90 3.49 -11.07
C SER A 348 4.84 4.69 -10.92
N LEU A 349 5.96 4.69 -11.63
CA LEU A 349 7.03 5.69 -11.53
C LEU A 349 7.25 6.47 -12.84
N GLY A 350 6.31 6.38 -13.77
CA GLY A 350 6.33 7.04 -15.08
C GLY A 350 6.16 6.10 -16.26
N GLU A 351 6.11 4.79 -16.03
CA GLU A 351 5.85 3.81 -17.08
C GLU A 351 4.49 4.07 -17.73
N ASP A 352 4.46 4.11 -19.07
CA ASP A 352 3.27 4.42 -19.88
C ASP A 352 2.57 5.75 -19.49
N GLY A 353 3.32 6.69 -18.91
CA GLY A 353 2.80 7.97 -18.43
C GLY A 353 2.08 7.90 -17.09
N LEU A 354 2.01 6.72 -16.45
CA LEU A 354 1.38 6.53 -15.15
C LEU A 354 2.37 6.78 -14.01
N TYR A 355 1.87 7.45 -12.97
CA TYR A 355 2.54 7.73 -11.71
C TYR A 355 1.62 7.34 -10.56
N LEU A 356 2.20 7.12 -9.38
CA LEU A 356 1.49 6.77 -8.15
C LEU A 356 0.74 5.43 -8.28
N HIS A 357 -0.31 5.29 -7.49
CA HIS A 357 -1.16 4.11 -7.41
C HIS A 357 -2.64 4.49 -7.29
N GLY A 358 -3.50 3.48 -7.29
CA GLY A 358 -4.96 3.61 -7.23
C GLY A 358 -5.65 3.44 -8.60
N THR A 359 -4.93 2.96 -9.61
CA THR A 359 -5.55 2.60 -10.89
C THR A 359 -6.54 1.46 -10.66
N PRO A 360 -7.77 1.52 -11.20
CA PRO A 360 -8.73 0.42 -11.10
C PRO A 360 -8.07 -0.91 -11.48
N TYR A 361 -8.18 -1.93 -10.62
CA TYR A 361 -7.35 -3.15 -10.73
C TYR A 361 -7.38 -3.78 -12.13
N ALA A 362 -8.54 -3.81 -12.80
CA ALA A 362 -8.70 -4.38 -14.14
C ALA A 362 -7.86 -3.68 -15.24
N LEU A 363 -7.43 -2.44 -14.98
CA LEU A 363 -6.62 -1.61 -15.87
C LEU A 363 -5.23 -1.33 -15.29
N ALA A 364 -4.93 -1.84 -14.09
CA ALA A 364 -3.71 -1.51 -13.39
C ALA A 364 -2.50 -2.19 -14.04
N PRO A 365 -1.38 -1.47 -14.21
CA PRO A 365 -0.14 -2.08 -14.66
C PRO A 365 0.41 -3.01 -13.58
N LYS A 366 1.22 -4.00 -13.99
CA LYS A 366 1.86 -4.94 -13.06
C LYS A 366 2.65 -4.24 -11.95
N TYR A 367 3.21 -3.07 -12.24
CA TYR A 367 3.93 -2.25 -11.26
C TYR A 367 3.10 -1.87 -10.03
N GLN A 368 1.77 -1.75 -10.15
CA GLN A 368 0.87 -1.47 -9.03
C GLN A 368 0.31 -2.74 -8.37
N THR A 369 0.32 -3.87 -9.06
CA THR A 369 -0.32 -5.11 -8.59
C THR A 369 0.66 -6.19 -8.15
N THR A 370 1.95 -6.07 -8.44
CA THR A 370 2.96 -7.08 -8.10
C THR A 370 3.87 -6.58 -6.98
N VAL A 371 3.74 -7.19 -5.82
CA VAL A 371 4.32 -6.73 -4.55
C VAL A 371 5.47 -7.62 -4.10
N PRO A 372 6.44 -7.08 -3.35
CA PRO A 372 7.43 -7.89 -2.66
C PRO A 372 6.78 -8.62 -1.48
N MET A 373 7.17 -9.87 -1.28
CA MET A 373 6.85 -10.65 -0.10
C MET A 373 8.10 -11.41 0.32
N MET A 374 8.46 -11.35 1.60
CA MET A 374 9.69 -11.92 2.12
C MET A 374 9.47 -12.58 3.47
N VAL A 375 10.19 -13.67 3.73
CA VAL A 375 10.15 -14.38 5.00
C VAL A 375 11.57 -14.59 5.53
N TRP A 376 11.74 -14.34 6.81
CA TRP A 376 12.92 -14.74 7.57
C TRP A 376 12.49 -15.60 8.76
N MET A 377 13.24 -16.68 9.02
CA MET A 377 12.95 -17.60 10.12
C MET A 377 14.25 -17.91 10.86
N SER A 378 14.21 -17.93 12.19
CA SER A 378 15.33 -18.51 12.95
C SER A 378 15.31 -20.03 12.86
N LYS A 379 16.47 -20.67 13.07
CA LYS A 379 16.56 -22.14 13.11
C LYS A 379 15.61 -22.77 14.12
N GLY A 380 15.37 -22.11 15.24
CA GLY A 380 14.39 -22.56 16.23
C GLY A 380 12.97 -22.56 15.67
N PHE A 381 12.59 -21.52 14.92
CA PHE A 381 11.28 -21.44 14.28
C PHE A 381 11.09 -22.46 13.16
N GLU A 382 12.09 -22.64 12.28
CA GLU A 382 12.07 -23.66 11.22
C GLU A 382 11.80 -25.06 11.81
N GLN A 383 12.53 -25.44 12.85
CA GLN A 383 12.41 -26.74 13.53
C GLN A 383 11.10 -26.91 14.28
N ASP A 384 10.63 -25.85 14.95
CA ASP A 384 9.39 -25.87 15.71
C ASP A 384 8.17 -26.01 14.80
N ARG A 385 8.19 -25.36 13.63
CA ARG A 385 7.12 -25.44 12.64
C ARG A 385 7.26 -26.58 11.65
N GLY A 386 8.37 -27.31 11.68
CA GLY A 386 8.69 -28.36 10.71
C GLY A 386 8.84 -27.83 9.28
N ILE A 387 9.17 -26.54 9.12
CA ILE A 387 9.31 -25.91 7.80
C ILE A 387 10.66 -26.29 7.21
N ASN A 388 10.66 -26.88 6.01
CA ASN A 388 11.86 -27.10 5.21
C ASN A 388 12.20 -25.82 4.41
N PRO A 389 13.29 -25.10 4.74
CA PRO A 389 13.62 -23.84 4.06
C PRO A 389 13.92 -24.03 2.58
N SER A 390 14.60 -25.11 2.20
CA SER A 390 14.92 -25.38 0.79
C SER A 390 13.69 -25.75 -0.04
N CYS A 391 12.64 -26.29 0.58
CA CYS A 391 11.33 -26.42 -0.08
C CYS A 391 10.72 -25.03 -0.29
N LEU A 392 10.70 -24.20 0.77
CA LEU A 392 10.07 -22.88 0.71
C LEU A 392 10.79 -21.95 -0.28
N GLU A 393 12.11 -22.02 -0.39
CA GLU A 393 12.90 -21.31 -1.40
C GLU A 393 12.48 -21.70 -2.83
N LYS A 394 12.30 -22.99 -3.12
CA LYS A 394 11.84 -23.45 -4.44
C LYS A 394 10.42 -23.00 -4.77
N GLU A 395 9.53 -23.05 -3.78
CA GLU A 395 8.18 -22.52 -3.90
C GLU A 395 8.21 -21.01 -4.13
N ALA A 396 9.05 -20.27 -3.41
CA ALA A 396 9.21 -18.82 -3.57
C ALA A 396 9.75 -18.42 -4.96
N GLU A 397 10.59 -19.26 -5.57
CA GLU A 397 11.13 -19.03 -6.92
C GLU A 397 10.12 -19.30 -8.05
N SER A 398 9.30 -20.35 -7.92
CA SER A 398 8.48 -20.87 -9.02
C SER A 398 6.97 -20.74 -8.82
N GLY A 399 6.54 -20.57 -7.57
CA GLY A 399 5.15 -20.46 -7.18
C GLY A 399 4.52 -19.13 -7.59
N HIS A 400 3.18 -19.12 -7.58
CA HIS A 400 2.38 -17.93 -7.85
C HIS A 400 1.52 -17.66 -6.62
N PHE A 401 1.78 -16.56 -5.94
CA PHE A 401 1.12 -16.21 -4.69
C PHE A 401 0.33 -14.92 -4.84
N SER A 402 -0.55 -14.68 -3.88
CA SER A 402 -1.27 -13.42 -3.75
C SER A 402 -1.48 -13.07 -2.29
N GLN A 403 -2.01 -11.87 -2.05
CA GLN A 403 -2.49 -11.47 -0.73
C GLN A 403 -3.61 -12.37 -0.18
N ASP A 404 -4.27 -13.19 -1.04
CA ASP A 404 -5.25 -14.19 -0.60
C ASP A 404 -4.61 -15.27 0.30
N ASN A 405 -3.29 -15.47 0.16
CA ASN A 405 -2.56 -16.42 0.97
C ASN A 405 -2.33 -15.93 2.41
N VAL A 406 -2.36 -14.61 2.66
CA VAL A 406 -1.93 -14.02 3.94
C VAL A 406 -2.79 -14.51 5.09
N PHE A 407 -4.11 -14.39 4.98
CA PHE A 407 -5.04 -14.79 6.05
C PHE A 407 -4.79 -16.23 6.51
N HIS A 408 -4.70 -17.18 5.58
CA HIS A 408 -4.53 -18.58 5.92
C HIS A 408 -3.10 -18.90 6.37
N SER A 409 -2.08 -18.29 5.75
CA SER A 409 -0.68 -18.50 6.13
C SER A 409 -0.40 -18.02 7.54
N MET A 410 -1.00 -16.89 7.98
CA MET A 410 -0.81 -16.38 9.34
C MET A 410 -1.48 -17.28 10.39
N LEU A 411 -2.66 -17.82 10.10
CA LEU A 411 -3.30 -18.81 10.98
C LEU A 411 -2.49 -20.11 11.06
N GLY A 412 -2.06 -20.62 9.90
CA GLY A 412 -1.30 -21.86 9.79
C GLY A 412 0.06 -21.78 10.49
N VAL A 413 0.85 -20.73 10.22
CA VAL A 413 2.19 -20.55 10.79
C VAL A 413 2.16 -20.23 12.29
N MET A 414 1.01 -19.88 12.85
CA MET A 414 0.82 -19.70 14.30
C MET A 414 0.15 -20.90 14.98
N ASP A 415 -0.01 -22.02 14.26
CA ASP A 415 -0.63 -23.26 14.74
C ASP A 415 -2.06 -23.06 15.29
N VAL A 416 -2.82 -22.15 14.68
CA VAL A 416 -4.22 -21.90 15.03
C VAL A 416 -5.13 -22.79 14.20
N GLN A 417 -5.85 -23.68 14.88
CA GLN A 417 -6.90 -24.50 14.26
C GLN A 417 -8.24 -23.82 14.33
N THR A 418 -8.91 -23.71 13.19
CA THR A 418 -10.27 -23.18 13.05
C THR A 418 -10.88 -23.66 11.74
N LYS A 419 -12.21 -23.79 11.67
CA LYS A 419 -12.94 -24.14 10.44
C LYS A 419 -12.75 -23.15 9.29
N VAL A 420 -12.37 -21.90 9.56
CA VAL A 420 -12.16 -20.90 8.50
C VAL A 420 -10.79 -21.02 7.83
N TYR A 421 -9.88 -21.82 8.40
CA TYR A 421 -8.55 -22.05 7.83
C TYR A 421 -8.62 -22.95 6.59
N ASN A 422 -7.99 -22.51 5.49
CA ASN A 422 -7.88 -23.26 4.25
C ASN A 422 -6.41 -23.60 3.98
N PRO A 423 -5.98 -24.87 4.16
CA PRO A 423 -4.59 -25.27 3.99
C PRO A 423 -4.06 -25.14 2.56
N LYS A 424 -4.95 -25.02 1.55
CA LYS A 424 -4.53 -24.79 0.15
C LYS A 424 -4.01 -23.38 -0.10
N LEU A 425 -4.34 -22.45 0.79
CA LEU A 425 -3.93 -21.04 0.70
C LEU A 425 -2.81 -20.69 1.70
N ASP A 426 -2.37 -21.64 2.52
CA ASP A 426 -1.20 -21.49 3.40
C ASP A 426 0.10 -21.76 2.62
N ILE A 427 0.92 -20.72 2.43
CA ILE A 427 2.19 -20.83 1.69
C ILE A 427 3.20 -21.75 2.37
N PHE A 428 3.09 -21.95 3.69
CA PHE A 428 4.00 -22.78 4.45
C PHE A 428 3.59 -24.25 4.40
N LYS A 429 2.31 -24.55 4.19
CA LYS A 429 1.76 -25.90 4.38
C LYS A 429 2.45 -26.97 3.54
N THR A 430 2.75 -26.70 2.28
CA THR A 430 3.42 -27.65 1.36
C THR A 430 4.83 -28.02 1.85
N CYS A 431 5.49 -27.11 2.58
CA CYS A 431 6.86 -27.28 3.04
C CYS A 431 6.97 -27.62 4.53
N ARG A 432 5.84 -27.90 5.19
CA ARG A 432 5.81 -28.33 6.59
C ARG A 432 5.70 -29.85 6.68
N SER A 433 6.55 -30.46 7.51
CA SER A 433 6.37 -31.86 7.90
C SER A 433 5.04 -32.05 8.62
N GLU A 434 4.38 -33.19 8.40
CA GLU A 434 3.09 -33.54 9.04
C GLU A 434 3.16 -33.58 10.57
#